data_AF-A0A7V6V589-F1
#
_entry.id   AF-A0A7V6V589-F1
#
_cell.length_a   1.000
_cell.length_b   1.000
_cell.length_c   1.000
_cell.angle_alpha   90.00
_cell.angle_beta   90.00
_cell.angle_gamma   90.00
#
_symmetry.space_group_name_H-M   'P 1'
#
loop_
_entity.id
_entity.type
_entity.pdbx_description
1 polymer ?
#
loop_
_entity_poly.entity_id
_entity_poly.type
_entity_poly.pdbx_seq_one_letter_code
_entity_poly.pdbx_strand_id
1 'polypeptide(L)'
;MKSKYLKWCIGLMVCLTLAVGYLMWDRFNTASLQEKKPIAMMASKRVIIEENTPIILEKEYLRSQQRCISECEFKADLVGKSLEEIKKSYTEKHGFSVQYRDGQLFIKQKINDFSPADKKKCRLREYQGRLAVYEGPVAGEDLL
;
A
#
# COMPACT_ATOMS: atom_id res chain seq x y z
N MET A 1 12.53 -32.22 -76.60
CA MET A 1 12.40 -30.91 -75.91
C MET A 1 11.51 -30.93 -74.67
N LYS A 2 10.43 -31.72 -74.61
CA LYS A 2 9.45 -31.71 -73.49
C LYS A 2 9.99 -32.11 -72.10
N SER A 3 11.00 -32.99 -72.00
CA SER A 3 11.51 -33.46 -70.69
C SER A 3 12.40 -32.46 -69.93
N LYS A 4 13.02 -31.49 -70.63
CA LYS A 4 13.84 -30.45 -70.01
C LYS A 4 12.96 -29.42 -69.29
N TYR A 5 11.85 -29.03 -69.91
CA TYR A 5 10.84 -28.15 -69.31
C TYR A 5 10.11 -28.82 -68.14
N LEU A 6 9.85 -30.13 -68.23
CA LEU A 6 9.24 -30.88 -67.12
C LEU A 6 10.11 -30.87 -65.86
N LYS A 7 11.43 -31.08 -65.99
CA LYS A 7 12.36 -31.00 -64.86
C LYS A 7 12.43 -29.59 -64.27
N TRP A 8 12.34 -28.56 -65.11
CA TRP A 8 12.35 -27.17 -64.67
C TRP A 8 11.06 -26.80 -63.92
N CYS A 9 9.91 -27.28 -64.38
CA CYS A 9 8.63 -27.11 -63.68
C CYS A 9 8.62 -27.80 -62.31
N ILE A 10 9.18 -29.02 -62.20
CA ILE A 10 9.27 -29.71 -60.91
C ILE A 10 10.18 -28.95 -59.94
N GLY A 11 11.32 -28.44 -60.43
CA GLY A 11 12.22 -27.62 -59.61
C GLY A 11 11.55 -26.35 -59.09
N LEU A 12 10.78 -25.65 -59.94
CA LEU A 12 10.01 -24.47 -59.55
C LEU A 12 8.94 -24.79 -58.49
N MET A 13 8.26 -25.92 -58.63
CA MET A 13 7.20 -26.34 -57.71
C MET A 13 7.78 -26.63 -56.31
N VAL A 14 8.92 -27.31 -56.24
CA VAL A 14 9.62 -27.55 -54.96
C VAL A 14 10.06 -26.25 -54.30
N CYS A 15 10.66 -25.31 -55.05
CA CYS A 15 11.05 -24.01 -54.50
C CYS A 15 9.87 -23.21 -53.95
N LEU A 16 8.71 -23.25 -54.63
CA LEU A 16 7.49 -22.59 -54.17
C LEU A 16 6.98 -23.18 -52.86
N THR A 17 6.98 -24.52 -52.72
CA THR A 17 6.54 -25.16 -51.47
C THR A 17 7.44 -24.82 -50.28
N LEU A 18 8.77 -24.76 -50.48
CA LEU A 18 9.71 -24.38 -49.44
C LEU A 18 9.56 -22.91 -49.03
N ALA A 19 9.34 -22.01 -50.00
CA ALA A 19 9.12 -20.59 -49.72
C ALA A 19 7.84 -20.35 -48.91
N VAL A 20 6.75 -21.03 -49.26
CA VAL A 20 5.48 -20.93 -48.52
C VAL A 20 5.63 -21.52 -47.11
N GLY A 21 6.34 -22.65 -46.97
CA GLY A 21 6.63 -23.25 -45.66
C GLY A 21 7.43 -22.31 -44.75
N TYR A 22 8.44 -21.62 -45.29
CA TYR A 22 9.25 -20.64 -44.55
C TYR A 22 8.41 -19.43 -44.08
N LEU A 23 7.53 -18.91 -44.94
CA LEU A 23 6.64 -17.80 -44.58
C LEU A 23 5.60 -18.20 -43.52
N MET A 24 5.10 -19.44 -43.54
CA MET A 24 4.19 -19.95 -42.51
C MET A 24 4.87 -20.22 -41.18
N TRP A 25 6.17 -20.58 -41.18
CA TRP A 25 6.92 -20.87 -39.95
C TRP A 25 6.88 -19.71 -38.96
N ASP A 26 7.09 -18.48 -39.43
CA ASP A 26 7.10 -17.28 -38.58
C ASP A 26 5.71 -17.00 -37.95
N ARG A 27 4.63 -17.32 -38.68
CA ARG A 27 3.24 -17.19 -38.19
C ARG A 27 2.84 -18.27 -37.21
N PHE A 28 3.37 -19.48 -37.35
CA PHE A 28 3.07 -20.59 -36.45
C PHE A 28 3.88 -20.52 -35.15
N ASN A 29 5.16 -20.10 -35.24
CA ASN A 29 6.03 -19.99 -34.06
C ASN A 29 5.67 -18.80 -33.15
N THR A 30 5.06 -17.75 -33.70
CA THR A 30 4.53 -16.63 -32.89
C THR A 30 3.24 -17.00 -32.15
N ALA A 31 2.46 -17.95 -32.67
CA ALA A 31 1.24 -18.45 -32.02
C ALA A 31 1.52 -19.46 -30.89
N SER A 32 2.63 -20.23 -30.96
CA SER A 32 2.99 -21.23 -29.95
C SER A 32 3.76 -20.67 -28.74
N LEU A 33 4.30 -19.44 -28.83
CA LEU A 33 5.09 -18.82 -27.77
C LEU A 33 4.28 -17.99 -26.75
N GLN A 34 2.95 -17.96 -26.86
CA GLN A 34 2.07 -17.46 -25.80
C GLN A 34 1.55 -18.60 -24.92
N GLU A 35 2.43 -19.48 -24.44
CA GLU A 35 2.17 -20.13 -23.16
C GLU A 35 2.25 -19.05 -22.07
N LYS A 36 1.12 -18.38 -21.88
CA LYS A 36 0.89 -17.48 -20.75
C LYS A 36 0.99 -18.36 -19.50
N LYS A 37 2.18 -18.42 -18.90
CA LYS A 37 2.42 -19.10 -17.62
C LYS A 37 1.23 -18.79 -16.72
N PRO A 38 0.51 -19.81 -16.19
CA PRO A 38 -0.57 -19.53 -15.27
C PRO A 38 0.05 -18.74 -14.14
N ILE A 39 -0.35 -17.48 -14.02
CA ILE A 39 -0.07 -16.68 -12.83
C ILE A 39 -0.84 -17.42 -11.77
N ALA A 40 -0.16 -18.31 -11.04
CA ALA A 40 -0.69 -18.84 -9.81
C ALA A 40 -1.09 -17.61 -9.01
N MET A 41 -2.40 -17.37 -8.89
CA MET A 41 -2.92 -16.44 -7.91
C MET A 41 -2.47 -17.03 -6.58
N MET A 42 -1.30 -16.62 -6.11
CA MET A 42 -0.90 -16.83 -4.74
C MET A 42 -2.04 -16.23 -3.94
N ALA A 43 -2.83 -17.08 -3.31
CA ALA A 43 -3.83 -16.66 -2.36
C ALA A 43 -3.08 -15.72 -1.42
N SER A 44 -3.42 -14.43 -1.49
CA SER A 44 -2.86 -13.38 -0.65
C SER A 44 -2.84 -13.95 0.76
N LYS A 45 -1.64 -14.22 1.29
CA LYS A 45 -1.48 -14.76 2.64
C LYS A 45 -2.13 -13.74 3.55
N ARG A 46 -3.32 -14.05 4.06
CA ARG A 46 -4.02 -13.16 4.97
C ARG A 46 -3.13 -13.02 6.18
N VAL A 47 -2.56 -11.83 6.34
CA VAL A 47 -1.77 -11.51 7.53
C VAL A 47 -2.76 -11.38 8.67
N ILE A 48 -2.71 -12.35 9.57
CA ILE A 48 -3.45 -12.36 10.83
C ILE A 48 -2.51 -11.82 11.89
N ILE A 49 -2.98 -10.89 12.70
CA ILE A 49 -2.19 -10.34 13.80
C ILE A 49 -2.23 -11.34 14.96
N GLU A 50 -1.08 -11.88 15.34
CA GLU A 50 -0.93 -12.77 16.48
C GLU A 50 -0.62 -11.98 17.76
N GLU A 51 -0.82 -12.58 18.93
CA GLU A 51 -0.63 -11.93 20.24
C GLU A 51 0.81 -11.40 20.46
N ASN A 52 1.78 -12.11 19.87
CA ASN A 52 3.21 -11.78 19.90
C ASN A 52 3.63 -10.78 18.82
N THR A 53 2.72 -10.33 17.95
CA THR A 53 3.05 -9.35 16.91
C THR A 53 3.29 -7.99 17.57
N PRO A 54 4.45 -7.34 17.35
CA PRO A 54 4.70 -6.01 17.89
C PRO A 54 3.79 -4.98 17.19
N ILE A 55 3.13 -4.15 18.01
CA ILE A 55 2.22 -3.09 17.55
C ILE A 55 2.77 -1.75 18.00
N ILE A 56 2.99 -0.86 17.04
CA ILE A 56 3.49 0.50 17.28
C ILE A 56 2.37 1.47 16.93
N LEU A 57 1.91 2.21 17.94
CA LEU A 57 0.92 3.27 17.80
C LEU A 57 1.61 4.63 17.82
N GLU A 58 1.60 5.31 16.68
CA GLU A 58 2.14 6.65 16.50
C GLU A 58 0.98 7.66 16.47
N LYS A 59 0.88 8.54 17.46
CA LYS A 59 -0.07 9.65 17.50
C LYS A 59 0.62 10.94 17.04
N GLU A 60 0.15 11.53 15.96
CA GLU A 60 0.64 12.79 15.41
C GLU A 60 -0.37 13.91 15.70
N TYR A 61 0.04 14.89 16.51
CA TYR A 61 -0.80 16.02 16.92
C TYR A 61 -0.54 17.22 16.01
N LEU A 62 -1.47 17.50 15.09
CA LEU A 62 -1.26 18.50 14.02
C LEU A 62 -1.09 19.93 14.55
N ARG A 63 -1.72 20.29 15.68
CA ARG A 63 -1.64 21.65 16.25
C ARG A 63 -0.34 21.93 16.99
N SER A 64 0.31 20.88 17.50
CA SER A 64 1.60 20.99 18.21
C SER A 64 2.80 20.56 17.35
N GLN A 65 2.53 19.95 16.20
CA GLN A 65 3.52 19.25 15.35
C GLN A 65 4.33 18.18 16.10
N GLN A 66 3.84 17.72 17.25
CA GLN A 66 4.50 16.69 18.06
C GLN A 66 4.01 15.30 17.66
N ARG A 67 4.96 14.36 17.53
CA ARG A 67 4.68 12.94 17.38
C ARG A 67 4.95 12.24 18.69
N CYS A 68 3.97 11.48 19.17
CA CYS A 68 4.09 10.69 20.39
C CYS A 68 3.90 9.22 20.03
N ILE A 69 4.88 8.40 20.37
CA ILE A 69 4.70 6.95 20.34
C ILE A 69 4.02 6.59 21.66
N SER A 70 2.80 6.09 21.58
CA SER A 70 2.04 5.65 22.75
C SER A 70 1.90 4.14 22.74
N GLU A 71 1.74 3.57 23.93
CA GLU A 71 1.37 2.18 24.05
C GLU A 71 -0.01 1.93 23.40
N CYS A 72 -0.16 0.80 22.72
CA CYS A 72 -1.35 0.52 21.95
C CYS A 72 -2.47 0.04 22.89
N GLU A 73 -3.30 0.97 23.35
CA GLU A 73 -4.43 0.73 24.28
C GLU A 73 -5.41 -0.34 23.77
N PHE A 74 -5.53 -0.48 22.45
CA PHE A 74 -6.44 -1.40 21.77
C PHE A 74 -5.74 -2.64 21.22
N LYS A 75 -4.58 -3.03 21.77
CA LYS A 75 -3.85 -4.24 21.34
C LYS A 75 -4.75 -5.48 21.40
N ALA A 76 -5.54 -5.66 22.47
CA ALA A 76 -6.43 -6.80 22.63
C ALA A 76 -7.48 -6.90 21.51
N ASP A 77 -7.96 -5.76 21.01
CA ASP A 77 -8.97 -5.71 19.94
C ASP A 77 -8.38 -5.96 18.54
N LEU A 78 -7.06 -5.95 18.41
CA LEU A 78 -6.34 -6.17 17.15
C LEU A 78 -5.89 -7.62 16.97
N VAL A 79 -5.66 -8.35 18.07
CA VAL A 79 -5.25 -9.75 18.05
C VAL A 79 -6.34 -10.61 17.40
N GLY A 80 -5.94 -11.49 16.48
CA GLY A 80 -6.83 -12.38 15.73
C GLY A 80 -7.53 -11.74 14.53
N LYS A 81 -7.45 -10.41 14.36
CA LYS A 81 -8.00 -9.73 13.18
C LYS A 81 -7.03 -9.81 12.00
N SER A 82 -7.60 -9.86 10.81
CA SER A 82 -6.83 -9.71 9.57
C SER A 82 -6.44 -8.26 9.34
N LEU A 83 -5.33 -8.02 8.63
CA LEU A 83 -4.91 -6.68 8.21
C LEU A 83 -6.03 -5.90 7.50
N GLU A 84 -6.86 -6.58 6.70
CA GLU A 84 -7.97 -5.98 5.96
C GLU A 84 -9.10 -5.52 6.90
N GLU A 85 -9.45 -6.29 7.91
CA GLU A 85 -10.45 -5.91 8.92
C GLU A 85 -9.97 -4.75 9.78
N ILE A 86 -8.67 -4.73 10.12
CA ILE A 86 -8.06 -3.62 10.84
C ILE A 86 -8.14 -2.35 9.98
N LYS A 87 -7.80 -2.42 8.69
CA LYS A 87 -7.93 -1.27 7.77
C LYS A 87 -9.38 -0.79 7.60
N LYS A 88 -10.37 -1.68 7.69
CA LYS A 88 -11.79 -1.31 7.68
C LYS A 88 -12.23 -0.61 8.97
N SER A 89 -11.67 -1.01 10.11
CA SER A 89 -12.00 -0.41 11.41
C SER A 89 -11.29 0.93 11.62
N TYR A 90 -10.03 1.01 11.20
CA TYR A 90 -9.16 2.17 11.33
C TYR A 90 -8.97 2.84 9.96
N THR A 91 -9.96 3.62 9.56
CA THR A 91 -9.97 4.30 8.26
C THR A 91 -9.28 5.65 8.30
N GLU A 92 -8.73 6.06 7.15
CA GLU A 92 -8.11 7.36 6.93
C GLU A 92 -9.07 8.53 7.19
N LYS A 93 -10.38 8.31 7.02
CA LYS A 93 -11.43 9.30 7.34
C LYS A 93 -11.42 9.73 8.80
N HIS A 94 -11.04 8.82 9.70
CA HIS A 94 -10.91 9.10 11.13
C HIS A 94 -9.46 9.49 11.52
N GLY A 95 -8.60 9.77 10.54
CA GLY A 95 -7.20 10.14 10.76
C GLY A 95 -6.28 8.95 10.99
N PHE A 96 -6.75 7.71 10.82
CA PHE A 96 -5.93 6.52 11.04
C PHE A 96 -5.30 6.00 9.75
N SER A 97 -4.04 5.56 9.81
CA SER A 97 -3.34 4.87 8.73
C SER A 97 -2.69 3.61 9.29
N VAL A 98 -2.93 2.47 8.64
CA VAL A 98 -2.46 1.16 9.09
C VAL A 98 -1.50 0.58 8.06
N GLN A 99 -0.30 0.26 8.50
CA GLN A 99 0.73 -0.38 7.68
C GLN A 99 1.27 -1.62 8.39
N TYR A 100 1.55 -2.65 7.62
CA TYR A 100 2.22 -3.86 8.12
C TYR A 100 3.51 -4.03 7.35
N ARG A 101 4.65 -3.97 8.06
CA ARG A 101 5.99 -4.09 7.48
C ARG A 101 6.88 -4.81 8.48
N ASP A 102 7.78 -5.66 7.98
CA ASP A 102 8.81 -6.33 8.77
C ASP A 102 8.27 -7.14 9.98
N GLY A 103 7.06 -7.68 9.85
CA GLY A 103 6.41 -8.43 10.93
C GLY A 103 5.82 -7.56 12.04
N GLN A 104 5.74 -6.24 11.85
CA GLN A 104 5.22 -5.28 12.82
C GLN A 104 4.01 -4.53 12.27
N LEU A 105 3.04 -4.26 13.14
CA LEU A 105 1.87 -3.46 12.82
C LEU A 105 2.11 -2.01 13.24
N PHE A 106 2.12 -1.11 12.26
CA PHE A 106 2.21 0.32 12.47
C PHE A 106 0.83 0.93 12.31
N ILE A 107 0.34 1.55 13.38
CA ILE A 107 -0.91 2.31 13.38
C ILE A 107 -0.53 3.77 13.62
N LYS A 108 -0.79 4.62 12.62
CA LYS A 108 -0.60 6.06 12.73
C LYS A 108 -1.94 6.72 12.92
N GLN A 109 -2.07 7.60 13.90
CA GLN A 109 -3.27 8.36 14.18
C GLN A 109 -2.94 9.85 14.10
N LYS A 110 -3.54 10.56 13.15
CA LYS A 110 -3.49 12.02 13.06
C LYS A 110 -4.61 12.62 13.89
N ILE A 111 -4.24 13.41 14.88
CA ILE A 111 -5.18 14.09 15.79
C ILE A 111 -5.05 15.59 15.54
N ASN A 112 -6.15 16.24 15.16
CA ASN A 112 -6.19 17.69 15.00
C ASN A 112 -6.39 18.40 16.36
N ASP A 113 -5.53 18.08 17.32
CA ASP A 113 -5.57 18.62 18.67
C ASP A 113 -4.14 18.89 19.17
N PHE A 114 -4.03 19.54 20.33
CA PHE A 114 -2.78 19.73 21.02
C PHE A 114 -2.35 18.49 21.78
N SER A 115 -1.04 18.31 21.93
CA SER A 115 -0.50 17.20 22.69
C SER A 115 -0.89 17.31 24.18
N PRO A 116 -0.94 16.18 24.91
CA PRO A 116 -1.19 16.22 26.35
C PRO A 116 -0.11 17.02 27.12
N ALA A 117 1.09 17.18 26.55
CA ALA A 117 2.13 18.03 27.13
C ALA A 117 1.77 19.53 27.01
N ASP A 118 1.22 19.95 25.87
CA ASP A 118 0.78 21.34 25.69
C ASP A 118 -0.47 21.67 26.51
N LYS A 119 -1.37 20.70 26.70
CA LYS A 119 -2.53 20.88 27.57
C LYS A 119 -2.15 21.10 29.04
N LYS A 120 -1.03 20.56 29.49
CA LYS A 120 -0.54 20.74 30.87
C LYS A 120 0.23 22.04 31.10
N LYS A 121 0.46 22.85 30.07
CA LYS A 121 1.15 24.14 30.24
C LYS A 121 0.22 25.13 30.93
N CYS A 122 0.65 25.63 32.09
CA CYS A 122 -0.02 26.72 32.79
C CYS A 122 0.51 28.06 32.27
N ARG A 123 -0.39 29.01 32.01
CA ARG A 123 -0.06 30.37 31.59
C ARG A 123 -0.81 31.39 32.45
N LEU A 124 -0.13 32.48 32.79
CA LEU A 124 -0.72 33.61 33.49
C LEU A 124 -1.30 34.58 32.46
N ARG A 125 -2.54 35.02 32.66
CA ARG A 125 -3.18 36.05 31.85
C ARG A 125 -4.01 36.98 32.71
N GLU A 126 -4.15 38.21 32.26
CA GLU A 126 -5.05 39.16 32.88
C GLU A 126 -6.51 38.85 32.52
N TYR A 127 -7.36 38.75 33.54
CA TYR A 127 -8.81 38.60 33.46
C TYR A 127 -9.47 39.66 34.35
N GLN A 128 -10.17 40.61 33.73
CA GLN A 128 -10.89 41.69 34.42
C GLN A 128 -10.00 42.47 35.42
N GLY A 129 -8.77 42.83 35.02
CA GLY A 129 -7.84 43.57 35.88
C GLY A 129 -7.15 42.72 36.96
N ARG A 130 -7.25 41.39 36.90
CA ARG A 130 -6.62 40.45 37.85
C ARG A 130 -5.81 39.40 37.10
N LEU A 131 -4.72 38.91 37.69
CA LEU A 131 -3.96 37.78 37.16
C LEU A 131 -4.70 36.47 37.44
N ALA A 132 -4.99 35.71 36.39
CA ALA A 132 -5.57 34.37 36.45
C ALA A 132 -4.64 33.35 35.79
N VAL A 133 -4.67 32.11 36.28
CA VAL A 133 -3.93 30.98 35.72
C VAL A 133 -4.86 30.21 34.80
N TYR A 134 -4.43 30.02 33.56
CA TYR A 134 -5.12 29.23 32.55
C TYR A 134 -4.31 27.96 32.27
N GLU A 135 -4.99 26.83 32.16
CA GLU A 135 -4.40 25.55 31.78
C GLU A 135 -4.72 25.23 30.32
N GLY A 136 -3.68 24.92 29.56
CA GLY A 136 -3.79 24.48 28.18
C GLY A 136 -3.77 25.60 27.13
N PRO A 137 -3.85 25.20 25.85
CA PRO A 137 -3.72 26.10 24.71
C PRO A 137 -4.98 26.94 24.52
N VAL A 138 -4.80 28.23 24.26
CA VAL A 138 -5.91 29.17 24.08
C VAL A 138 -6.36 29.13 22.63
N ALA A 139 -7.66 28.93 22.40
CA ALA A 139 -8.24 28.98 21.06
C ALA A 139 -8.06 30.39 20.45
N GLY A 140 -7.20 30.49 19.44
CA GLY A 140 -7.04 31.71 18.62
C GLY A 140 -5.70 32.43 18.75
N GLU A 141 -4.86 32.10 19.75
CA GLU A 141 -3.61 32.84 20.00
C GLU A 141 -2.32 32.00 19.81
N ASP A 142 -2.42 30.67 19.78
CA ASP A 142 -1.26 29.77 19.52
C ASP A 142 -1.23 29.26 18.06
N LEU A 143 -1.40 30.16 17.08
CA LEU A 143 -1.03 29.89 15.69
C LEU A 143 0.34 30.55 15.45
N LEU A 144 1.40 29.79 15.73
CA LEU A 144 2.75 30.08 15.22
C LEU A 144 3.00 29.26 13.96
#